data_AF-A0A8B7C102-F1
#
_entry.id   AF-A0A8B7C102-F1
#
_cell.length_a   1.000
_cell.length_b   1.000
_cell.length_c   1.000
_cell.angle_alpha   90.00
_cell.angle_beta   90.00
_cell.angle_gamma   90.00
#
_symmetry.space_group_name_H-M   'P 1'
#
loop_
_entity.id
_entity.type
_entity.pdbx_description
1 polymer ?
#
loop_
_entity_poly.entity_id
_entity_poly.type
_entity_poly.pdbx_seq_one_letter_code
_entity_poly.pdbx_strand_id
1 'polypeptide(L)'
;MAMLGMAVEEGSAAKRFWIRSRKEAVFAQYTPFVVCLTAGTLETEAFRNYIAQDVHFLKTYAQAYEMAEECADDDDAKAAITDLRKAVLERLKMHNSFVQEWGIDPTKEIVPIPATVKYTDFLLATTLGKVEGGKGPGKIVTPFEETKIAAYIVGAMTPCMRLCAFLAKELQVCLQHDANGHPYKKWIENYSSESLEVAAVQIEDLLDKLSVPLTGEELEVIEKLYHQAMKLEIDFFSVQPIGQPAVVPLTNDPANHLVIFSDFDLTCTVVDSSAILAEIAILTAAKTDHSGTDNLNARSFSEMRNSWDSLSRQYTGEYEQCIESLLPKEEAKTFDYEGLCKSLGLLSDFEKQANSRVIESGVLKGTSLDDIKRAGEHLILQDGCTDFFQNVVKKKEKLNMDLHVLSYCWCADLLRSAFSSVGCLNYLNIHTNEFNYQESISTGEIVRKMESPMDKVEAFKSILSNLGSNGKHLSVYIGDSVGDLLCLLEADVGIVIGSSTSLRRVGKQFGVSFIPLFPGLVNKQRQINGKDSCIWKGLSGVLYTTSSWSEIEAFILGT
;
A
#
# COMPACT_ATOMS: atom_id res chain seq x y z
N MET A 1 -10.23 27.30 5.75
CA MET A 1 -9.91 27.27 7.19
C MET A 1 -8.83 26.23 7.43
N ALA A 2 -7.56 26.63 7.35
CA ALA A 2 -6.43 25.76 7.68
C ALA A 2 -6.20 25.80 9.20
N MET A 3 -6.79 24.83 9.90
CA MET A 3 -6.44 24.41 11.27
C MET A 3 -7.03 23.00 11.51
N LEU A 4 -6.66 22.04 10.66
CA LEU A 4 -6.61 20.64 11.07
C LEU A 4 -5.17 20.42 11.55
N GLY A 5 -4.93 20.90 12.78
CA GLY A 5 -3.72 20.63 13.52
C GLY A 5 -3.58 19.12 13.72
N MET A 6 -2.34 18.67 13.62
CA MET A 6 -1.85 17.34 13.96
C MET A 6 -2.77 16.67 14.99
N ALA A 7 -3.56 15.70 14.54
CA ALA A 7 -4.18 14.78 15.47
C ALA A 7 -3.00 14.14 16.23
N VAL A 8 -2.90 14.40 17.53
CA VAL A 8 -1.99 13.64 18.39
C VAL A 8 -2.50 12.21 18.29
N GLU A 9 -1.81 11.38 17.51
CA GLU A 9 -2.18 9.97 17.38
C GLU A 9 -2.19 9.36 18.78
N GLU A 10 -3.38 9.06 19.30
CA GLU A 10 -3.54 8.47 20.63
C GLU A 10 -2.83 7.10 20.66
N GLY A 11 -1.86 6.96 21.57
CA GLY A 11 -1.11 5.73 21.72
C GLY A 11 0.27 5.96 22.31
N SER A 12 0.93 4.87 22.65
CA SER A 12 2.30 4.87 23.16
C SER A 12 3.31 5.23 22.07
N ALA A 13 4.56 5.55 22.45
CA ALA A 13 5.59 5.98 21.50
C ALA A 13 5.89 4.87 20.48
N ALA A 14 6.10 3.65 20.97
CA ALA A 14 6.34 2.47 20.15
C ALA A 14 5.23 2.25 19.12
N LYS A 15 3.97 2.34 19.54
CA LYS A 15 2.81 2.16 18.65
C LYS A 15 2.78 3.20 17.54
N ARG A 16 3.03 4.48 17.85
CA ARG A 16 3.06 5.56 16.84
C ARG A 16 4.18 5.35 15.83
N PHE A 17 5.38 5.02 16.29
CA PHE A 17 6.53 4.79 15.41
C PHE A 17 6.28 3.61 14.47
N TRP A 18 5.73 2.51 14.99
CA TRP A 18 5.35 1.36 14.17
C TRP A 18 4.27 1.68 13.14
N ILE A 19 3.23 2.45 13.51
CA ILE A 19 2.18 2.89 12.56
C ILE A 19 2.79 3.69 11.41
N ARG A 20 3.71 4.62 11.71
CA ARG A 20 4.38 5.46 10.69
C ARG A 20 5.36 4.67 9.81
N SER A 21 5.92 3.58 10.34
CA SER A 21 6.81 2.68 9.59
C SER A 21 6.08 1.49 8.94
N ARG A 22 4.74 1.51 8.85
CA ARG A 22 3.97 0.41 8.25
C ARG A 22 4.29 0.21 6.78
N LYS A 23 4.54 1.31 6.05
CA LYS A 23 4.96 1.25 4.65
C LYS A 23 6.22 0.42 4.53
N GLU A 24 7.23 0.70 5.35
CA GLU A 24 8.50 0.00 5.32
C GLU A 24 8.36 -1.50 5.59
N ALA A 25 7.51 -1.88 6.56
CA ALA A 25 7.24 -3.27 6.87
C ALA A 25 6.60 -4.03 5.69
N VAL A 26 5.67 -3.38 4.97
CA VAL A 26 5.07 -3.92 3.75
C VAL A 26 6.13 -4.10 2.66
N PHE A 27 7.00 -3.12 2.46
CA PHE A 27 8.08 -3.23 1.47
C PHE A 27 9.04 -4.39 1.78
N ALA A 28 9.40 -4.61 3.06
CA ALA A 28 10.19 -5.76 3.47
C ALA A 28 9.49 -7.09 3.15
N GLN A 29 8.18 -7.18 3.44
CA GLN A 29 7.35 -8.36 3.16
C GLN A 29 7.34 -8.75 1.68
N TYR A 30 7.28 -7.76 0.79
CA TYR A 30 7.22 -7.96 -0.66
C TYR A 30 8.60 -8.03 -1.34
N THR A 31 9.70 -8.07 -0.57
CA THR A 31 11.01 -8.32 -1.18
C THR A 31 11.05 -9.71 -1.86
N PRO A 32 11.80 -9.86 -2.97
CA PRO A 32 11.93 -11.15 -3.64
C PRO A 32 12.40 -12.27 -2.71
N PHE A 33 13.29 -11.94 -1.76
CA PHE A 33 13.77 -12.87 -0.74
C PHE A 33 12.65 -13.38 0.16
N VAL A 34 11.87 -12.49 0.77
CA VAL A 34 10.78 -12.89 1.68
C VAL A 34 9.70 -13.66 0.94
N VAL A 35 9.33 -13.25 -0.28
CA VAL A 35 8.34 -13.98 -1.09
C VAL A 35 8.83 -15.38 -1.45
N CYS A 36 10.07 -15.53 -1.91
CA CYS A 36 10.65 -16.84 -2.22
C CYS A 36 10.78 -17.74 -0.98
N LEU A 37 11.16 -17.16 0.16
CA LEU A 37 11.27 -17.86 1.44
C LEU A 37 9.91 -18.39 1.88
N THR A 38 8.88 -17.54 1.82
CA THR A 38 7.49 -17.87 2.20
C THR A 38 6.86 -18.90 1.25
N ALA A 39 7.25 -18.88 -0.01
CA ALA A 39 6.84 -19.86 -1.00
C ALA A 39 7.55 -21.20 -0.87
N GLY A 40 8.65 -21.30 -0.12
CA GLY A 40 9.49 -22.49 -0.05
C GLY A 40 10.32 -22.74 -1.32
N THR A 41 10.46 -21.71 -2.16
CA THR A 41 11.18 -21.78 -3.45
C THR A 41 12.54 -21.08 -3.42
N LEU A 42 12.87 -20.43 -2.30
CA LEU A 42 14.17 -19.80 -2.09
C LEU A 42 15.29 -20.83 -2.26
N GLU A 43 16.32 -20.49 -3.04
CA GLU A 43 17.51 -21.33 -3.17
C GLU A 43 18.24 -21.45 -1.83
N THR A 44 18.71 -22.66 -1.52
CA THR A 44 19.35 -22.95 -0.23
C THR A 44 20.59 -22.09 0.02
N GLU A 45 21.33 -21.70 -1.02
CA GLU A 45 22.51 -20.84 -0.89
C GLU A 45 22.15 -19.40 -0.49
N ALA A 46 21.07 -18.85 -1.04
CA ALA A 46 20.55 -17.55 -0.60
C ALA A 46 20.12 -17.58 0.88
N PHE A 47 19.42 -18.65 1.29
CA PHE A 47 19.04 -18.83 2.69
C PHE A 47 20.27 -18.95 3.61
N ARG A 48 21.28 -19.74 3.22
CA ARG A 48 22.55 -19.88 3.97
C ARG A 48 23.26 -18.54 4.13
N ASN A 49 23.33 -17.73 3.08
CA ASN A 49 23.95 -16.42 3.12
C ASN A 49 23.21 -15.48 4.08
N TYR A 50 21.89 -15.44 4.04
CA TYR A 50 21.06 -14.68 4.98
C TYR A 50 21.36 -15.06 6.44
N ILE A 51 21.31 -16.35 6.77
CA ILE A 51 21.61 -16.85 8.12
C ILE A 51 23.05 -16.52 8.51
N ALA A 52 24.00 -16.63 7.59
CA ALA A 52 25.39 -16.29 7.85
C ALA A 52 25.56 -14.81 8.28
N GLN A 53 24.80 -13.89 7.69
CA GLN A 53 24.85 -12.47 8.07
C GLN A 53 24.24 -12.18 9.45
N ASP A 54 23.22 -12.96 9.87
CA ASP A 54 22.50 -12.79 11.13
C ASP A 54 23.41 -12.86 12.38
N VAL A 55 24.53 -13.59 12.30
CA VAL A 55 25.50 -13.67 13.40
C VAL A 55 26.09 -12.30 13.76
N HIS A 56 26.27 -11.42 12.77
CA HIS A 56 26.82 -10.07 12.97
C HIS A 56 25.81 -9.19 13.69
N PHE A 57 24.54 -9.26 13.28
CA PHE A 57 23.45 -8.58 13.96
C PHE A 57 23.33 -9.02 15.41
N LEU A 58 23.25 -10.32 15.69
CA LEU A 58 23.12 -10.84 17.05
C LEU A 58 24.27 -10.41 17.96
N LYS A 59 25.52 -10.37 17.45
CA LYS A 59 26.67 -9.87 18.21
C LYS A 59 26.55 -8.38 18.53
N THR A 60 26.22 -7.56 17.54
CA THR A 60 26.05 -6.11 17.73
C THR A 60 24.85 -5.80 18.64
N TYR A 61 23.76 -6.55 18.52
CA TYR A 61 22.58 -6.41 19.40
C TYR A 61 22.91 -6.75 20.85
N ALA A 62 23.70 -7.81 21.09
CA ALA A 62 24.14 -8.14 22.45
C ALA A 62 24.99 -7.02 23.08
N GLN A 63 25.85 -6.37 22.29
CA GLN A 63 26.64 -5.20 22.73
C GLN A 63 25.77 -3.96 22.95
N ALA A 64 24.77 -3.75 22.10
CA ALA A 64 23.84 -2.63 22.23
C ALA A 64 22.98 -2.76 23.50
N TYR A 65 22.46 -3.95 23.79
CA TYR A 65 21.75 -4.18 25.05
C TYR A 65 22.65 -4.04 26.28
N GLU A 66 23.91 -4.49 26.22
CA GLU A 66 24.88 -4.26 27.30
C GLU A 66 25.04 -2.77 27.60
N MET A 67 25.24 -1.95 26.55
CA MET A 67 25.34 -0.50 26.72
C MET A 67 24.03 0.11 27.23
N ALA A 68 22.87 -0.34 26.73
CA ALA A 68 21.58 0.14 27.20
C ALA A 68 21.33 -0.17 28.69
N GLU A 69 21.76 -1.35 29.15
CA GLU A 69 21.70 -1.79 30.55
C GLU A 69 22.58 -0.92 31.45
N GLU A 70 23.82 -0.63 31.01
CA GLU A 70 24.74 0.28 31.72
C GLU A 70 24.20 1.70 31.83
N CYS A 71 23.48 2.15 30.79
CA CYS A 71 22.94 3.50 30.68
C CYS A 71 21.57 3.70 31.36
N ALA A 72 20.83 2.63 31.65
CA ALA A 72 19.53 2.73 32.31
C ALA A 72 19.69 3.09 33.80
N ASP A 73 18.81 3.93 34.34
CA ASP A 73 18.80 4.27 35.79
C ASP A 73 17.76 3.46 36.59
N ASP A 74 16.73 2.93 35.93
CA ASP A 74 15.63 2.18 36.54
C ASP A 74 15.90 0.67 36.57
N ASP A 75 15.75 0.03 37.75
CA ASP A 75 16.05 -1.39 37.94
C ASP A 75 15.14 -2.32 37.13
N ASP A 76 13.86 -1.98 36.94
CA ASP A 76 12.96 -2.79 36.11
C ASP A 76 13.36 -2.70 34.63
N ALA A 77 13.77 -1.52 34.16
CA ALA A 77 14.27 -1.31 32.81
C ALA A 77 15.56 -2.10 32.58
N LYS A 78 16.49 -2.09 33.54
CA LYS A 78 17.68 -2.95 33.52
C LYS A 78 17.29 -4.42 33.40
N ALA A 79 16.40 -4.91 34.26
CA ALA A 79 15.96 -6.31 34.23
C ALA A 79 15.35 -6.69 32.87
N ALA A 80 14.50 -5.83 32.29
CA ALA A 80 13.94 -6.05 30.96
C ALA A 80 15.01 -6.09 29.86
N ILE A 81 16.01 -5.19 29.91
CA ILE A 81 17.14 -5.20 28.98
C ILE A 81 18.00 -6.46 29.14
N THR A 82 18.29 -6.89 30.37
CA THR A 82 19.04 -8.11 30.66
C THR A 82 18.33 -9.34 30.07
N ASP A 83 17.00 -9.43 30.20
CA ASP A 83 16.21 -10.51 29.62
C ASP A 83 16.26 -10.52 28.09
N LEU A 84 16.11 -9.36 27.45
CA LEU A 84 16.25 -9.20 25.99
C LEU A 84 17.66 -9.58 25.52
N ARG A 85 18.70 -9.15 26.24
CA ARG A 85 20.10 -9.50 25.97
C ARG A 85 20.32 -11.01 26.08
N LYS A 86 19.78 -11.64 27.13
CA LYS A 86 19.87 -13.09 27.32
C LYS A 86 19.21 -13.85 26.17
N ALA A 87 18.04 -13.41 25.72
CA ALA A 87 17.36 -14.01 24.57
C ALA A 87 18.22 -13.94 23.28
N VAL A 88 18.88 -12.81 23.02
CA VAL A 88 19.81 -12.67 21.89
C VAL A 88 21.02 -13.61 22.03
N LEU A 89 21.62 -13.71 23.22
CA LEU A 89 22.75 -14.60 23.48
C LEU A 89 22.37 -16.08 23.33
N GLU A 90 21.15 -16.46 23.74
CA GLU A 90 20.61 -17.81 23.53
C GLU A 90 20.40 -18.10 22.05
N ARG A 91 19.84 -17.16 21.27
CA ARG A 91 19.74 -17.29 19.81
C ARG A 91 21.10 -17.42 19.14
N LEU A 92 22.09 -16.62 19.56
CA LEU A 92 23.46 -16.73 19.04
C LEU A 92 24.09 -18.10 19.32
N LYS A 93 23.80 -18.71 20.48
CA LYS A 93 24.23 -20.09 20.78
C LYS A 93 23.52 -21.11 19.89
N MET A 94 22.21 -20.93 19.65
CA MET A 94 21.44 -21.79 18.74
C MET A 94 21.91 -21.66 17.29
N HIS A 95 22.31 -20.46 16.86
CA HIS A 95 22.79 -20.17 15.52
C HIS A 95 23.93 -21.10 15.10
N ASN A 96 24.91 -21.33 15.98
CA ASN A 96 26.01 -22.28 15.73
C ASN A 96 25.53 -23.71 15.41
N SER A 97 24.44 -24.16 16.06
CA SER A 97 23.87 -25.49 15.81
C SER A 97 23.13 -25.56 14.47
N PHE A 98 22.42 -24.50 14.08
CA PHE A 98 21.76 -24.42 12.78
C PHE A 98 22.77 -24.28 11.64
N VAL A 99 23.77 -23.42 11.78
CA VAL A 99 24.84 -23.25 10.78
C VAL A 99 25.47 -24.61 10.41
N GLN A 100 25.72 -25.47 11.40
CA GLN A 100 26.18 -26.85 11.18
C GLN A 100 25.13 -27.73 10.48
N GLU A 101 23.87 -27.73 10.94
CA GLU A 101 22.77 -28.50 10.34
C GLU A 101 22.55 -28.13 8.85
N TRP A 102 22.73 -26.86 8.51
CA TRP A 102 22.54 -26.33 7.17
C TRP A 102 23.80 -26.38 6.31
N GLY A 103 24.91 -26.94 6.80
CA GLY A 103 26.13 -27.19 6.03
C GLY A 103 27.01 -25.96 5.80
N ILE A 104 26.87 -24.93 6.63
CA ILE A 104 27.80 -23.78 6.68
C ILE A 104 28.92 -24.16 7.64
N ASP A 105 30.17 -23.92 7.24
CA ASP A 105 31.33 -24.17 8.10
C ASP A 105 31.43 -23.06 9.15
N PRO A 106 31.21 -23.33 10.45
CA PRO A 106 31.25 -22.32 11.51
C PRO A 106 32.67 -21.78 11.74
N THR A 107 33.71 -22.41 11.15
CA THR A 107 35.11 -21.98 11.28
C THR A 107 35.53 -21.00 10.19
N LYS A 108 34.74 -20.85 9.12
CA LYS A 108 35.00 -19.84 8.08
C LYS A 108 34.49 -18.48 8.52
N GLU A 109 35.35 -17.48 8.39
CA GLU A 109 34.97 -16.09 8.64
C GLU A 109 33.93 -15.65 7.59
N ILE A 110 32.74 -15.29 8.08
CA ILE A 110 31.65 -14.78 7.25
C ILE A 110 31.88 -13.29 7.07
N VAL A 111 32.25 -12.88 5.87
CA VAL A 111 32.44 -11.45 5.55
C VAL A 111 31.07 -10.76 5.57
N PRO A 112 30.90 -9.67 6.34
CA PRO A 112 29.65 -8.94 6.37
C PRO A 112 29.42 -8.23 5.03
N ILE A 113 28.21 -8.32 4.49
CA ILE A 113 27.84 -7.59 3.26
C ILE A 113 27.68 -6.09 3.57
N PRO A 114 27.76 -5.20 2.56
CA PRO A 114 27.66 -3.75 2.78
C PRO A 114 26.42 -3.31 3.56
N ALA A 115 25.26 -3.94 3.33
CA ALA A 115 24.03 -3.64 4.08
C ALA A 115 24.15 -4.02 5.57
N THR A 116 24.75 -5.18 5.88
CA THR A 116 25.02 -5.61 7.26
C THR A 116 25.97 -4.65 7.96
N VAL A 117 27.08 -4.26 7.31
CA VAL A 117 28.02 -3.28 7.87
C VAL A 117 27.33 -1.95 8.15
N LYS A 118 26.58 -1.42 7.17
CA LYS A 118 25.86 -0.15 7.31
C LYS A 118 24.92 -0.15 8.51
N TYR A 119 24.22 -1.26 8.74
CA TYR A 119 23.29 -1.37 9.86
C TYR A 119 24.01 -1.61 11.21
N THR A 120 25.01 -2.48 11.27
CA THR A 120 25.77 -2.67 12.53
C THR A 120 26.52 -1.40 12.93
N ASP A 121 27.08 -0.65 11.96
CA ASP A 121 27.73 0.64 12.22
C ASP A 121 26.74 1.70 12.73
N PHE A 122 25.53 1.75 12.18
CA PHE A 122 24.46 2.62 12.68
C PHE A 122 24.11 2.30 14.13
N LEU A 123 23.94 1.02 14.46
CA LEU A 123 23.61 0.61 15.82
C LEU A 123 24.75 0.93 16.80
N LEU A 124 26.00 0.63 16.42
CA LEU A 124 27.18 0.99 17.22
C LEU A 124 27.39 2.50 17.35
N ALA A 125 27.04 3.31 16.34
CA ALA A 125 27.07 4.76 16.47
C ALA A 125 26.03 5.25 17.49
N THR A 126 24.85 4.62 17.50
CA THR A 126 23.77 4.91 18.45
C THR A 126 24.18 4.59 19.89
N THR A 127 24.90 3.48 20.12
CA THR A 127 25.42 3.13 21.45
C THR A 127 26.45 4.14 21.97
N LEU A 128 27.16 4.83 21.07
CA LEU A 128 28.08 5.92 21.40
C LEU A 128 27.38 7.29 21.53
N GLY A 129 26.05 7.34 21.47
CA GLY A 129 25.26 8.58 21.51
C GLY A 129 25.41 9.45 20.26
N LYS A 130 26.00 8.94 19.17
CA LYS A 130 26.19 9.70 17.92
C LYS A 130 24.91 9.65 17.09
N VAL A 131 24.00 10.59 17.33
CA VAL A 131 22.75 10.70 16.57
C VAL A 131 22.77 11.94 15.66
N GLU A 132 22.51 11.77 14.37
CA GLU A 132 22.47 12.87 13.40
C GLU A 132 21.33 13.85 13.70
N GLY A 133 21.64 15.16 13.70
CA GLY A 133 20.66 16.23 13.90
C GLY A 133 20.28 16.53 15.36
N GLY A 134 20.72 15.72 16.32
CA GLY A 134 20.74 16.10 17.73
C GLY A 134 21.97 16.96 18.03
N LYS A 135 21.89 17.85 19.02
CA LYS A 135 23.11 18.21 19.76
C LYS A 135 23.55 16.88 20.39
N GLY A 136 24.49 16.18 19.75
CA GLY A 136 25.05 14.94 20.30
C GLY A 136 25.40 15.18 21.77
N PRO A 137 25.28 14.18 22.65
CA PRO A 137 25.49 14.39 24.07
C PRO A 137 26.90 14.97 24.21
N GLY A 138 26.97 16.28 24.47
CA GLY A 138 28.20 16.89 24.92
C GLY A 138 28.61 16.09 26.15
N LYS A 139 29.88 15.68 26.20
CA LYS A 139 30.52 14.96 27.31
C LYS A 139 29.56 14.57 28.45
N ILE A 140 29.00 13.35 28.42
CA ILE A 140 28.02 12.82 29.40
C ILE A 140 28.29 13.38 30.81
N VAL A 141 27.37 14.21 31.32
CA VAL A 141 27.51 14.96 32.58
C VAL A 141 26.59 14.42 33.66
N THR A 142 25.47 13.77 33.30
CA THR A 142 24.42 13.37 34.27
C THR A 142 23.80 11.98 34.01
N PRO A 143 23.32 11.27 35.07
CA PRO A 143 22.59 10.00 34.92
C PRO A 143 21.34 10.09 34.02
N PHE A 144 20.73 11.28 33.95
CA PHE A 144 19.61 11.54 33.03
C PHE A 144 20.05 11.48 31.56
N GLU A 145 21.26 11.93 31.23
CA GLU A 145 21.80 11.83 29.86
C GLU A 145 22.16 10.39 29.49
N GLU A 146 22.54 9.55 30.46
CA GLU A 146 22.74 8.11 30.27
C GLU A 146 21.41 7.41 29.94
N THR A 147 20.35 7.69 30.70
CA THR A 147 19.02 7.08 30.43
C THR A 147 18.49 7.42 29.03
N LYS A 148 18.82 8.60 28.49
CA LYS A 148 18.48 8.94 27.08
C LYS A 148 19.18 8.04 26.08
N ILE A 149 20.44 7.69 26.33
CA ILE A 149 21.20 6.78 25.46
C ILE A 149 20.54 5.40 25.48
N ALA A 150 20.09 4.92 26.65
CA ALA A 150 19.32 3.68 26.72
C ALA A 150 18.03 3.76 25.88
N ALA A 151 17.28 4.86 25.97
CA ALA A 151 16.07 5.08 25.16
C ALA A 151 16.37 5.11 23.64
N TYR A 152 17.47 5.75 23.22
CA TYR A 152 17.89 5.82 21.82
C TYR A 152 18.31 4.46 21.28
N ILE A 153 19.08 3.68 22.06
CA ILE A 153 19.48 2.33 21.68
C ILE A 153 18.25 1.44 21.55
N VAL A 154 17.36 1.43 22.56
CA VAL A 154 16.12 0.64 22.53
C VAL A 154 15.28 1.05 21.32
N GLY A 155 15.08 2.36 21.09
CA GLY A 155 14.34 2.87 19.93
C GLY A 155 14.90 2.45 18.57
N ALA A 156 16.23 2.32 18.44
CA ALA A 156 16.89 1.83 17.23
C ALA A 156 16.77 0.29 17.05
N MET A 157 16.50 -0.47 18.12
CA MET A 157 16.41 -1.93 18.12
C MET A 157 14.97 -2.46 18.07
N THR A 158 14.00 -1.72 18.63
CA THR A 158 12.56 -2.04 18.59
C THR A 158 12.04 -2.41 17.20
N PRO A 159 12.33 -1.66 16.11
CA PRO A 159 11.76 -1.95 14.80
C PRO A 159 12.15 -3.33 14.26
N CYS A 160 13.37 -3.81 14.50
CA CYS A 160 13.82 -5.13 14.08
C CYS A 160 12.93 -6.23 14.68
N MET A 161 12.72 -6.20 16.00
CA MET A 161 11.92 -7.21 16.70
C MET A 161 10.46 -7.19 16.25
N ARG A 162 9.88 -5.99 16.11
CA ARG A 162 8.49 -5.84 15.64
C ARG A 162 8.32 -6.26 14.18
N LEU A 163 9.28 -5.92 13.30
CA LEU A 163 9.27 -6.36 11.91
C LEU A 163 9.41 -7.89 11.80
N CYS A 164 10.29 -8.50 12.58
CA CYS A 164 10.43 -9.96 12.64
C CYS A 164 9.13 -10.63 13.05
N ALA A 165 8.46 -10.12 14.10
CA ALA A 165 7.17 -10.65 14.54
C ALA A 165 6.07 -10.48 13.48
N PHE A 166 6.05 -9.34 12.78
CA PHE A 166 5.15 -9.09 11.65
C PHE A 166 5.36 -10.09 10.52
N LEU A 167 6.59 -10.23 10.01
CA LEU A 167 6.90 -11.16 8.92
C LEU A 167 6.62 -12.61 9.33
N ALA A 168 6.99 -13.00 10.55
CA ALA A 168 6.77 -14.34 11.07
C ALA A 168 5.28 -14.75 11.06
N LYS A 169 4.38 -13.81 11.38
CA LYS A 169 2.92 -14.01 11.32
C LYS A 169 2.43 -14.22 9.89
N GLU A 170 2.91 -13.39 8.95
CA GLU A 170 2.56 -13.49 7.53
C GLU A 170 3.04 -14.81 6.91
N LEU A 171 4.25 -15.26 7.27
CA LEU A 171 4.80 -16.54 6.86
C LEU A 171 3.96 -17.72 7.38
N GLN A 172 3.51 -17.66 8.64
CA GLN A 172 2.73 -18.73 9.26
C GLN A 172 1.38 -18.94 8.57
N VAL A 173 0.70 -17.86 8.16
CA VAL A 173 -0.55 -17.93 7.39
C VAL A 173 -0.33 -18.69 6.08
N CYS A 174 0.79 -18.44 5.40
CA CYS A 174 1.11 -19.08 4.13
C CYS A 174 1.56 -20.55 4.27
N LEU A 175 2.12 -20.95 5.41
CA LEU A 175 2.53 -22.33 5.71
C LEU A 175 1.35 -23.28 5.92
N GLN A 176 0.24 -22.80 6.50
CA GLN A 176 -0.96 -23.62 6.72
C GLN A 176 -1.56 -24.17 5.41
N HIS A 177 -1.24 -23.52 4.29
CA HIS A 177 -1.72 -23.87 2.96
C HIS A 177 -0.72 -24.69 2.13
N ASP A 178 0.44 -25.06 2.67
CA ASP A 178 1.44 -25.87 1.96
C ASP A 178 1.25 -27.38 2.21
N ALA A 179 0.75 -28.08 1.19
CA ALA A 179 0.51 -29.53 1.24
C ALA A 179 1.77 -30.39 1.02
N ASN A 180 2.87 -29.82 0.50
CA ASN A 180 4.01 -30.59 -0.04
C ASN A 180 5.25 -30.60 0.87
N GLY A 181 5.17 -30.00 2.05
CA GLY A 181 6.26 -29.96 3.03
C GLY A 181 7.26 -28.84 2.72
N HIS A 182 7.12 -27.73 3.44
CA HIS A 182 7.94 -26.54 3.25
C HIS A 182 9.40 -26.76 3.67
N PRO A 183 10.41 -26.51 2.81
CA PRO A 183 11.82 -26.78 3.12
C PRO A 183 12.34 -26.03 4.36
N TYR A 184 11.82 -24.82 4.58
CA TYR A 184 12.22 -23.96 5.70
C TYR A 184 11.26 -24.05 6.89
N LYS A 185 10.32 -25.02 6.92
CA LYS A 185 9.26 -25.11 7.93
C LYS A 185 9.80 -25.03 9.37
N LYS A 186 10.79 -25.86 9.70
CA LYS A 186 11.40 -25.92 11.04
C LYS A 186 12.00 -24.57 11.46
N TRP A 187 12.63 -23.87 10.52
CA TRP A 187 13.17 -22.53 10.79
C TRP A 187 12.02 -21.54 11.03
N ILE A 188 11.03 -21.50 10.14
CA ILE A 188 9.89 -20.61 10.28
C ILE A 188 9.12 -20.89 11.58
N GLU A 189 8.85 -22.14 11.95
CA GLU A 189 8.14 -22.47 13.20
C GLU A 189 8.91 -22.05 14.46
N ASN A 190 10.25 -22.16 14.44
CA ASN A 190 11.08 -21.68 15.56
C ASN A 190 11.02 -20.15 15.68
N TYR A 191 11.06 -19.44 14.55
CA TYR A 191 10.98 -17.98 14.52
C TYR A 191 9.55 -17.49 14.79
N SER A 192 8.53 -18.03 14.14
CA SER A 192 7.10 -17.71 14.33
C SER A 192 6.47 -18.26 15.62
N SER A 193 7.28 -18.66 16.60
CA SER A 193 6.77 -19.05 17.91
C SER A 193 6.22 -17.83 18.67
N GLU A 194 5.31 -18.05 19.62
CA GLU A 194 4.75 -16.99 20.49
C GLU A 194 5.84 -16.15 21.18
N SER A 195 7.06 -16.69 21.30
CA SER A 195 8.21 -16.00 21.88
C SER A 195 8.65 -14.74 21.13
N LEU A 196 8.48 -14.64 19.80
CA LEU A 196 8.84 -13.43 19.05
C LEU A 196 7.89 -12.27 19.33
N GLU A 197 6.59 -12.53 19.33
CA GLU A 197 5.60 -11.49 19.65
C GLU A 197 5.76 -11.00 21.09
N VAL A 198 6.02 -11.92 22.03
CA VAL A 198 6.29 -11.56 23.43
C VAL A 198 7.54 -10.68 23.55
N ALA A 199 8.63 -11.03 22.85
CA ALA A 199 9.85 -10.22 22.86
C ALA A 199 9.65 -8.85 22.19
N ALA A 200 8.86 -8.78 21.10
CA ALA A 200 8.50 -7.52 20.45
C ALA A 200 7.68 -6.61 21.38
N VAL A 201 6.67 -7.16 22.06
CA VAL A 201 5.90 -6.41 23.05
C VAL A 201 6.79 -5.96 24.22
N GLN A 202 7.69 -6.82 24.71
CA GLN A 202 8.60 -6.48 25.81
C GLN A 202 9.52 -5.29 25.48
N ILE A 203 10.10 -5.25 24.27
CA ILE A 203 10.96 -4.11 23.88
C ILE A 203 10.14 -2.85 23.58
N GLU A 204 8.89 -2.97 23.14
CA GLU A 204 7.99 -1.83 22.96
C GLU A 204 7.54 -1.22 24.28
N ASP A 205 7.16 -2.06 25.25
CA ASP A 205 6.81 -1.60 26.61
C ASP A 205 8.01 -0.93 27.28
N LEU A 206 9.21 -1.47 27.08
CA LEU A 206 10.46 -0.85 27.53
C LEU A 206 10.70 0.50 26.86
N LEU A 207 10.52 0.59 25.53
CA LEU A 207 10.65 1.85 24.80
C LEU A 207 9.68 2.89 25.32
N ASP A 208 8.43 2.50 25.56
CA ASP A 208 7.39 3.36 26.09
C ASP A 208 7.74 3.85 27.50
N LYS A 209 8.23 2.97 28.37
CA LYS A 209 8.70 3.34 29.72
C LYS A 209 9.86 4.34 29.66
N LEU A 210 10.88 4.07 28.84
CA LEU A 210 12.05 4.94 28.67
C LEU A 210 11.71 6.28 27.99
N SER A 211 10.58 6.34 27.28
CA SER A 211 10.09 7.55 26.59
C SER A 211 9.31 8.51 27.50
N VAL A 212 8.77 8.05 28.65
CA VAL A 212 7.96 8.89 29.56
C VAL A 212 8.66 10.18 30.01
N PRO A 213 9.95 10.19 30.42
CA PRO A 213 10.59 11.39 30.91
C PRO A 213 11.16 12.30 29.80
N LEU A 214 11.01 11.93 28.52
CA LEU A 214 11.63 12.62 27.41
C LEU A 214 10.79 13.81 26.91
N THR A 215 11.48 14.82 26.41
CA THR A 215 10.89 15.97 25.73
C THR A 215 10.43 15.61 24.31
N GLY A 216 9.60 16.45 23.68
CA GLY A 216 9.17 16.26 22.29
C GLY A 216 10.34 16.15 21.31
N GLU A 217 11.38 16.98 21.46
CA GLU A 217 12.59 16.92 20.61
C GLU A 217 13.34 15.60 20.76
N GLU A 218 13.41 15.04 21.97
CA GLU A 218 14.07 13.75 22.22
C GLU A 218 13.26 12.57 21.67
N LEU A 219 11.92 12.65 21.73
CA LEU A 219 11.04 11.67 21.09
C LEU A 219 11.18 11.71 19.56
N GLU A 220 11.34 12.88 18.95
CA GLU A 220 11.62 13.01 17.52
C GLU A 220 12.96 12.37 17.14
N VAL A 221 13.96 12.40 18.03
CA VAL A 221 15.24 11.70 17.80
C VAL A 221 15.03 10.19 17.80
N ILE A 222 14.29 9.64 18.76
CA ILE A 222 13.93 8.22 18.80
C ILE A 222 13.16 7.83 17.54
N GLU A 223 12.20 8.65 17.12
CA GLU A 223 11.44 8.42 15.90
C GLU A 223 12.35 8.31 14.67
N LYS A 224 13.33 9.22 14.52
CA LYS A 224 14.31 9.17 13.42
C LYS A 224 15.16 7.90 13.46
N LEU A 225 15.62 7.49 14.65
CA LEU A 225 16.39 6.26 14.84
C LEU A 225 15.55 5.02 14.45
N TYR A 226 14.30 4.98 14.88
CA TYR A 226 13.36 3.90 14.55
C TYR A 226 13.17 3.78 13.03
N HIS A 227 12.85 4.89 12.37
CA HIS A 227 12.67 4.90 10.91
C HIS A 227 13.96 4.57 10.15
N GLN A 228 15.11 5.03 10.64
CA GLN A 228 16.41 4.71 10.03
C GLN A 228 16.70 3.21 10.13
N ALA A 229 16.43 2.58 11.28
CA ALA A 229 16.54 1.14 11.44
C ALA A 229 15.59 0.38 10.49
N MET A 230 14.34 0.80 10.34
CA MET A 230 13.41 0.21 9.37
C MET A 230 13.90 0.29 7.92
N LYS A 231 14.50 1.41 7.50
CA LYS A 231 15.12 1.54 6.18
C LYS A 231 16.30 0.58 6.00
N LEU A 232 17.13 0.42 7.03
CA LEU A 232 18.28 -0.48 7.03
C LEU A 232 17.85 -1.96 6.98
N GLU A 233 16.74 -2.31 7.63
CA GLU A 233 16.12 -3.64 7.52
C GLU A 233 15.67 -3.91 6.08
N ILE A 234 14.95 -2.97 5.45
CA ILE A 234 14.53 -3.11 4.06
C ILE A 234 15.74 -3.23 3.13
N ASP A 235 16.76 -2.39 3.31
CA ASP A 235 18.01 -2.45 2.54
C ASP A 235 18.61 -3.86 2.66
N PHE A 236 18.67 -4.41 3.89
CA PHE A 236 19.19 -5.75 4.14
C PHE A 236 18.39 -6.84 3.43
N PHE A 237 17.05 -6.83 3.50
CA PHE A 237 16.21 -7.80 2.78
C PHE A 237 16.28 -7.64 1.25
N SER A 238 16.40 -6.40 0.76
CA SER A 238 16.40 -6.08 -0.67
C SER A 238 17.68 -6.52 -1.39
N VAL A 239 18.82 -6.48 -0.70
CA VAL A 239 20.12 -6.87 -1.29
C VAL A 239 20.41 -8.37 -1.22
N GLN A 240 19.51 -9.17 -0.62
CA GLN A 240 19.73 -10.61 -0.55
C GLN A 240 19.83 -11.20 -1.96
N PRO A 241 20.80 -12.11 -2.22
CA PRO A 241 20.98 -12.67 -3.54
C PRO A 241 19.80 -13.57 -3.92
N ILE A 242 19.30 -13.41 -5.14
CA ILE A 242 18.20 -14.21 -5.69
C ILE A 242 18.65 -14.72 -7.06
N GLY A 243 18.97 -16.02 -7.13
CA GLY A 243 19.40 -16.70 -8.36
C GLY A 243 18.24 -17.24 -9.19
N GLN A 244 17.10 -17.44 -8.55
CA GLN A 244 15.87 -17.97 -9.13
C GLN A 244 14.91 -16.85 -9.61
N PRO A 245 14.00 -17.12 -10.57
CA PRO A 245 12.96 -16.17 -10.94
C PRO A 245 12.03 -15.85 -9.77
N ALA A 246 11.69 -14.57 -9.61
CA ALA A 246 10.75 -14.07 -8.60
C ALA A 246 9.55 -13.39 -9.26
N VAL A 247 8.35 -13.58 -8.72
CA VAL A 247 7.11 -12.92 -9.16
C VAL A 247 7.02 -11.43 -8.77
N VAL A 248 8.00 -10.93 -8.01
CA VAL A 248 8.01 -9.58 -7.44
C VAL A 248 9.43 -8.99 -7.52
N PRO A 249 9.56 -7.66 -7.67
CA PRO A 249 8.53 -6.77 -8.20
C PRO A 249 8.14 -7.13 -9.64
N LEU A 250 6.92 -6.79 -10.06
CA LEU A 250 6.48 -7.03 -11.45
C LEU A 250 7.37 -6.35 -12.49
N THR A 251 8.03 -5.26 -12.08
CA THR A 251 8.97 -4.49 -12.92
C THR A 251 10.31 -5.18 -13.18
N ASN A 252 10.60 -6.32 -12.53
CA ASN A 252 11.85 -7.06 -12.74
C ASN A 252 11.91 -7.85 -14.05
N ASP A 253 10.80 -8.00 -14.79
CA ASP A 253 10.81 -8.66 -16.10
C ASP A 253 10.97 -7.60 -17.23
N PRO A 254 12.21 -7.37 -17.74
CA PRO A 254 12.45 -6.35 -18.75
C PRO A 254 11.85 -6.71 -20.13
N ALA A 255 11.38 -7.94 -20.33
CA ALA A 255 10.81 -8.40 -21.59
C ALA A 255 9.33 -7.99 -21.76
N ASN A 256 8.64 -7.64 -20.67
CA ASN A 256 7.23 -7.27 -20.72
C ASN A 256 7.05 -5.75 -20.65
N HIS A 257 6.20 -5.22 -21.54
CA HIS A 257 5.66 -3.87 -21.38
C HIS A 257 4.59 -3.89 -20.28
N LEU A 258 4.81 -3.18 -19.17
CA LEU A 258 3.86 -3.14 -18.06
C LEU A 258 2.85 -2.00 -18.26
N VAL A 259 1.57 -2.33 -18.32
CA VAL A 259 0.49 -1.36 -18.54
C VAL A 259 -0.40 -1.34 -17.30
N ILE A 260 -0.37 -0.23 -16.56
CA ILE A 260 -1.09 -0.06 -15.30
C ILE A 260 -2.32 0.79 -15.55
N PHE A 261 -3.46 0.28 -15.10
CA PHE A 261 -4.73 0.97 -15.10
C PHE A 261 -5.19 1.16 -13.66
N SER A 262 -5.76 2.32 -13.37
CA SER A 262 -6.41 2.60 -12.10
C SER A 262 -7.79 3.20 -12.35
N ASP A 263 -8.76 2.80 -11.54
CA ASP A 263 -9.90 3.65 -11.28
C ASP A 263 -9.49 4.88 -10.47
N PHE A 264 -10.37 5.88 -10.38
CA PHE A 264 -10.13 7.11 -9.64
C PHE A 264 -10.96 7.24 -8.37
N ASP A 265 -12.27 7.02 -8.46
CA ASP A 265 -13.22 7.39 -7.41
C ASP A 265 -13.19 6.34 -6.30
N LEU A 266 -12.87 6.75 -5.07
CA LEU A 266 -12.68 5.87 -3.90
C LEU A 266 -11.48 4.90 -4.01
N THR A 267 -11.04 4.56 -5.22
CA THR A 267 -9.77 3.87 -5.51
C THR A 267 -8.56 4.77 -5.25
N CYS A 268 -8.49 5.95 -5.90
CA CYS A 268 -7.44 6.94 -5.67
C CYS A 268 -7.87 8.01 -4.66
N THR A 269 -9.14 8.40 -4.65
CA THR A 269 -9.65 9.50 -3.81
C THR A 269 -10.23 9.00 -2.50
N VAL A 270 -10.23 9.83 -1.46
CA VAL A 270 -10.95 9.53 -0.20
C VAL A 270 -12.45 9.86 -0.30
N VAL A 271 -12.79 10.79 -1.19
CA VAL A 271 -14.16 11.26 -1.42
C VAL A 271 -14.49 11.11 -2.89
N ASP A 272 -15.72 10.67 -3.18
CA ASP A 272 -16.25 10.50 -4.52
C ASP A 272 -16.27 11.84 -5.30
N SER A 273 -15.82 11.82 -6.56
CA SER A 273 -15.72 13.03 -7.38
C SER A 273 -17.08 13.66 -7.69
N SER A 274 -18.17 12.88 -7.77
CA SER A 274 -19.52 13.41 -8.01
C SER A 274 -19.98 14.28 -6.84
N ALA A 275 -19.68 13.88 -5.60
CA ALA A 275 -19.98 14.64 -4.41
C ALA A 275 -19.18 15.96 -4.35
N ILE A 276 -17.92 15.93 -4.78
CA ILE A 276 -17.08 17.13 -4.86
C ILE A 276 -17.64 18.10 -5.91
N LEU A 277 -17.95 17.62 -7.11
CA LEU A 277 -18.52 18.44 -8.18
C LEU A 277 -19.87 19.05 -7.79
N ALA A 278 -20.71 18.29 -7.09
CA ALA A 278 -21.98 18.79 -6.56
C ALA A 278 -21.76 19.88 -5.50
N GLU A 279 -20.83 19.71 -4.56
CA GLU A 279 -20.55 20.72 -3.54
C GLU A 279 -19.99 22.01 -4.16
N ILE A 280 -19.13 21.91 -5.18
CA ILE A 280 -18.66 23.08 -5.93
C ILE A 280 -19.84 23.82 -6.58
N ALA A 281 -20.76 23.09 -7.21
CA ALA A 281 -21.95 23.68 -7.83
C ALA A 281 -22.84 24.39 -6.80
N ILE A 282 -23.07 23.76 -5.64
CA ILE A 282 -23.83 24.33 -4.52
C ILE A 282 -23.16 25.62 -3.99
N LEU A 283 -21.84 25.61 -3.77
CA LEU A 283 -21.10 26.77 -3.30
C LEU A 283 -21.05 27.90 -4.34
N THR A 284 -21.06 27.56 -5.64
CA THR A 284 -21.13 28.55 -6.72
C THR A 284 -22.46 29.30 -6.69
N ALA A 285 -23.57 28.59 -6.46
CA ALA A 285 -24.90 29.19 -6.29
C ALA A 285 -24.98 30.15 -5.09
N ALA A 286 -24.30 29.84 -3.98
CA ALA A 286 -24.23 30.76 -2.83
C ALA A 286 -23.50 32.08 -3.15
N LYS A 287 -22.43 32.03 -3.97
CA LYS A 287 -21.70 33.24 -4.38
C LYS A 287 -22.59 34.16 -5.22
N THR A 288 -23.44 33.60 -6.08
CA THR A 288 -24.39 34.38 -6.89
C THR A 288 -25.49 35.00 -6.04
N ASP A 289 -26.04 34.27 -5.04
CA ASP A 289 -27.06 34.77 -4.11
C ASP A 289 -26.59 36.00 -3.32
N HIS A 290 -25.31 36.04 -2.92
CA HIS A 290 -24.73 37.16 -2.17
C HIS A 290 -24.31 38.36 -3.03
N SER A 291 -24.08 38.16 -4.33
CA SER A 291 -23.57 39.22 -5.23
C SER A 291 -24.66 40.17 -5.75
N GLY A 292 -25.95 39.87 -5.53
CA GLY A 292 -27.07 40.76 -5.87
C GLY A 292 -27.30 40.99 -7.37
N THR A 293 -26.60 40.27 -8.26
CA THR A 293 -26.94 40.24 -9.68
C THR A 293 -28.24 39.44 -9.88
N ASP A 294 -29.33 40.15 -10.15
CA ASP A 294 -30.65 39.61 -10.52
C ASP A 294 -30.57 38.81 -11.83
N ASN A 295 -30.00 37.61 -11.76
CA ASN A 295 -30.11 36.64 -12.82
C ASN A 295 -31.36 35.80 -12.51
N LEU A 296 -32.49 36.16 -13.11
CA LEU A 296 -33.83 35.55 -12.88
C LEU A 296 -33.88 34.02 -13.08
N ASN A 297 -32.80 33.40 -13.56
CA ASN A 297 -32.65 31.96 -13.81
C ASN A 297 -31.59 31.29 -12.91
N ALA A 298 -30.98 32.00 -11.96
CA ALA A 298 -30.01 31.42 -11.03
C ALA A 298 -30.74 30.66 -9.90
N ARG A 299 -30.36 29.41 -9.69
CA ARG A 299 -30.89 28.58 -8.60
C ARG A 299 -30.24 28.98 -7.29
N SER A 300 -31.03 29.06 -6.23
CA SER A 300 -30.52 29.39 -4.90
C SER A 300 -29.72 28.23 -4.29
N PHE A 301 -28.87 28.53 -3.30
CA PHE A 301 -28.11 27.51 -2.55
C PHE A 301 -29.00 26.37 -2.02
N SER A 302 -30.17 26.69 -1.47
CA SER A 302 -31.09 25.70 -0.88
C SER A 302 -31.73 24.81 -1.94
N GLU A 303 -32.10 25.36 -3.09
CA GLU A 303 -32.64 24.61 -4.23
C GLU A 303 -31.60 23.66 -4.83
N MET A 304 -30.34 24.08 -4.91
CA MET A 304 -29.24 23.24 -5.40
C MET A 304 -28.96 22.09 -4.45
N ARG A 305 -28.86 22.37 -3.14
CA ARG A 305 -28.63 21.35 -2.12
C ARG A 305 -29.78 20.33 -2.07
N ASN A 306 -31.04 20.79 -2.04
CA ASN A 306 -32.19 19.89 -2.03
C ASN A 306 -32.25 19.00 -3.29
N SER A 307 -31.88 19.54 -4.44
CA SER A 307 -31.83 18.80 -5.70
C SER A 307 -30.76 17.72 -5.68
N TRP A 308 -29.55 18.05 -5.21
CA TRP A 308 -28.48 17.06 -5.04
C TRP A 308 -28.87 15.98 -4.03
N ASP A 309 -29.40 16.37 -2.87
CA ASP A 309 -29.84 15.44 -1.83
C ASP A 309 -30.96 14.50 -2.34
N SER A 310 -31.81 14.98 -3.25
CA SER A 310 -32.82 14.15 -3.91
C SER A 310 -32.19 13.15 -4.88
N LEU A 311 -31.29 13.61 -5.77
CA LEU A 311 -30.61 12.77 -6.75
C LEU A 311 -29.74 11.69 -6.07
N SER A 312 -28.96 12.08 -5.07
CA SER A 312 -28.08 11.18 -4.32
C SER A 312 -28.89 10.09 -3.60
N ARG A 313 -29.97 10.47 -2.88
CA ARG A 313 -30.84 9.47 -2.22
C ARG A 313 -31.52 8.53 -3.21
N GLN A 314 -31.98 9.07 -4.33
CA GLN A 314 -32.58 8.25 -5.39
C GLN A 314 -31.56 7.26 -5.96
N TYR A 315 -30.35 7.74 -6.29
CA TYR A 315 -29.27 6.89 -6.78
C TYR A 315 -28.92 5.77 -5.81
N THR A 316 -28.68 6.08 -4.52
CA THR A 316 -28.34 5.06 -3.52
C THR A 316 -29.45 4.01 -3.38
N GLY A 317 -30.71 4.42 -3.37
CA GLY A 317 -31.85 3.51 -3.25
C GLY A 317 -32.02 2.60 -4.47
N GLU A 318 -31.87 3.14 -5.67
CA GLU A 318 -32.00 2.38 -6.92
C GLU A 318 -30.76 1.51 -7.19
N TYR A 319 -29.57 1.97 -6.81
CA TYR A 319 -28.33 1.22 -6.99
C TYR A 319 -28.38 -0.11 -6.25
N GLU A 320 -28.82 -0.14 -4.98
CA GLU A 320 -28.92 -1.40 -4.24
C GLU A 320 -29.92 -2.36 -4.89
N GLN A 321 -31.04 -1.85 -5.41
CA GLN A 321 -32.01 -2.65 -6.17
C GLN A 321 -31.41 -3.17 -7.48
N CYS A 322 -30.62 -2.34 -8.16
CA CYS A 322 -29.89 -2.73 -9.35
C CYS A 322 -28.93 -3.88 -9.01
N ILE A 323 -28.10 -3.75 -7.97
CA ILE A 323 -27.17 -4.80 -7.54
C ILE A 323 -27.91 -6.11 -7.24
N GLU A 324 -29.03 -6.08 -6.51
CA GLU A 324 -29.85 -7.27 -6.28
C GLU A 324 -30.33 -7.92 -7.57
N SER A 325 -30.70 -7.12 -8.58
CA SER A 325 -31.14 -7.62 -9.88
C SER A 325 -30.02 -8.26 -10.71
N LEU A 326 -28.74 -7.95 -10.42
CA LEU A 326 -27.59 -8.54 -11.11
C LEU A 326 -27.37 -10.01 -10.72
N LEU A 327 -27.80 -10.40 -9.53
CA LEU A 327 -27.45 -11.66 -8.91
C LEU A 327 -28.29 -12.81 -9.50
N PRO A 328 -27.67 -13.84 -10.11
CA PRO A 328 -28.39 -15.05 -10.47
C PRO A 328 -28.93 -15.76 -9.22
N LYS A 329 -29.94 -16.60 -9.39
CA LYS A 329 -30.62 -17.29 -8.28
C LYS A 329 -29.73 -18.25 -7.49
N GLU A 330 -28.74 -18.83 -8.17
CA GLU A 330 -27.78 -19.76 -7.58
C GLU A 330 -26.36 -19.23 -7.81
N GLU A 331 -25.49 -19.43 -6.82
CA GLU A 331 -24.07 -19.09 -6.92
C GLU A 331 -23.39 -19.99 -7.95
N ALA A 332 -22.61 -19.40 -8.86
CA ALA A 332 -21.91 -20.14 -9.90
C ALA A 332 -20.82 -21.04 -9.30
N LYS A 333 -20.83 -22.32 -9.67
CA LYS A 333 -19.82 -23.30 -9.21
C LYS A 333 -18.44 -23.09 -9.84
N THR A 334 -18.41 -22.42 -10.98
CA THR A 334 -17.21 -22.08 -11.75
C THR A 334 -17.33 -20.66 -12.23
N PHE A 335 -16.19 -19.99 -12.46
CA PHE A 335 -16.16 -18.63 -12.98
C PHE A 335 -16.97 -18.50 -14.29
N ASP A 336 -18.00 -17.66 -14.26
CA ASP A 336 -18.92 -17.40 -15.39
C ASP A 336 -18.78 -15.94 -15.86
N TYR A 337 -17.83 -15.72 -16.75
CA TYR A 337 -17.54 -14.40 -17.28
C TYR A 337 -18.66 -13.87 -18.20
N GLU A 338 -19.23 -14.73 -19.05
CA GLU A 338 -20.28 -14.33 -20.00
C GLU A 338 -21.57 -13.94 -19.28
N GLY A 339 -21.97 -14.72 -18.26
CA GLY A 339 -23.09 -14.39 -17.39
C GLY A 339 -22.87 -13.08 -16.65
N LEU A 340 -21.66 -12.84 -16.13
CA LEU A 340 -21.32 -11.59 -15.46
C LEU A 340 -21.42 -10.39 -16.41
N CYS A 341 -20.87 -10.48 -17.62
CA CYS A 341 -20.99 -9.43 -18.64
C CYS A 341 -22.44 -9.08 -18.93
N LYS A 342 -23.29 -10.11 -19.09
CA LYS A 342 -24.73 -9.92 -19.34
C LYS A 342 -25.42 -9.20 -18.19
N SER A 343 -25.13 -9.60 -16.94
CA SER A 343 -25.69 -8.92 -15.77
C SER A 343 -25.21 -7.48 -15.65
N LEU A 344 -23.92 -7.20 -15.84
CA LEU A 344 -23.39 -5.83 -15.78
C LEU A 344 -23.86 -4.93 -16.92
N GLY A 345 -24.50 -5.48 -17.96
CA GLY A 345 -25.31 -4.72 -18.90
C GLY A 345 -26.47 -3.96 -18.22
N LEU A 346 -27.14 -4.56 -17.22
CA LEU A 346 -28.19 -3.90 -16.45
C LEU A 346 -27.65 -2.74 -15.62
N LEU A 347 -26.48 -2.92 -15.01
CA LEU A 347 -25.79 -1.83 -14.31
C LEU A 347 -25.43 -0.70 -15.28
N SER A 348 -25.00 -1.05 -16.50
CA SER A 348 -24.68 -0.06 -17.52
C SER A 348 -25.88 0.79 -17.93
N ASP A 349 -27.06 0.18 -18.09
CA ASP A 349 -28.29 0.92 -18.38
C ASP A 349 -28.69 1.82 -17.21
N PHE A 350 -28.53 1.33 -15.97
CA PHE A 350 -28.79 2.11 -14.75
C PHE A 350 -27.87 3.34 -14.66
N GLU A 351 -26.56 3.19 -14.83
CA GLU A 351 -25.60 4.32 -14.74
C GLU A 351 -25.89 5.38 -15.81
N LYS A 352 -26.19 4.96 -17.05
CA LYS A 352 -26.55 5.88 -18.15
C LYS A 352 -27.83 6.67 -17.86
N GLN A 353 -28.82 6.04 -17.20
CA GLN A 353 -30.03 6.73 -16.75
C GLN A 353 -29.73 7.69 -15.59
N ALA A 354 -28.92 7.27 -14.62
CA ALA A 354 -28.51 8.11 -13.50
C ALA A 354 -27.80 9.40 -13.98
N ASN A 355 -26.84 9.26 -14.90
CA ASN A 355 -26.16 10.41 -15.52
C ASN A 355 -27.14 11.33 -16.26
N SER A 356 -28.14 10.75 -16.96
CA SER A 356 -29.15 11.55 -17.65
C SER A 356 -29.97 12.41 -16.68
N ARG A 357 -30.36 11.87 -15.51
CA ARG A 357 -31.06 12.65 -14.47
C ARG A 357 -30.20 13.79 -13.91
N VAL A 358 -28.90 13.57 -13.77
CA VAL A 358 -27.97 14.62 -13.31
C VAL A 358 -27.94 15.78 -14.32
N ILE A 359 -27.79 15.48 -15.61
CA ILE A 359 -27.82 16.51 -16.67
C ILE A 359 -29.18 17.22 -16.70
N GLU A 360 -30.29 16.48 -16.73
CA GLU A 360 -31.65 17.02 -16.77
C GLU A 360 -31.98 17.90 -15.56
N SER A 361 -31.43 17.58 -14.38
CA SER A 361 -31.60 18.40 -13.19
C SER A 361 -30.93 19.77 -13.28
N GLY A 362 -29.96 19.94 -14.17
CA GLY A 362 -29.13 21.15 -14.29
C GLY A 362 -28.26 21.43 -13.07
N VAL A 363 -28.04 20.46 -12.17
CA VAL A 363 -27.28 20.64 -10.92
C VAL A 363 -25.80 21.01 -11.16
N LEU A 364 -25.27 20.73 -12.35
CA LEU A 364 -23.88 21.04 -12.73
C LEU A 364 -23.76 22.34 -13.55
N LYS A 365 -24.88 23.01 -13.86
CA LYS A 365 -24.89 24.23 -14.66
C LYS A 365 -24.40 25.41 -13.82
N GLY A 366 -23.52 26.23 -14.39
CA GLY A 366 -22.97 27.40 -13.70
C GLY A 366 -21.67 27.13 -12.94
N THR A 367 -21.26 25.86 -12.79
CA THR A 367 -20.02 25.50 -12.10
C THR A 367 -18.81 26.07 -12.82
N SER A 368 -17.93 26.76 -12.08
CA SER A 368 -16.73 27.41 -12.61
C SER A 368 -15.59 26.41 -12.82
N LEU A 369 -14.94 26.47 -14.00
CA LEU A 369 -13.73 25.70 -14.29
C LEU A 369 -12.61 25.99 -13.28
N ASP A 370 -12.45 27.23 -12.84
CA ASP A 370 -11.41 27.61 -11.87
C ASP A 370 -11.66 27.03 -10.48
N ASP A 371 -12.94 26.95 -10.06
CA ASP A 371 -13.30 26.32 -8.79
C ASP A 371 -13.10 24.79 -8.87
N ILE A 372 -13.37 24.16 -10.03
CA ILE A 372 -13.08 22.73 -10.28
C ILE A 372 -11.57 22.46 -10.21
N LYS A 373 -10.75 23.27 -10.89
CA LYS A 373 -9.29 23.11 -10.85
C LYS A 373 -8.74 23.23 -9.44
N ARG A 374 -9.18 24.27 -8.71
CA ARG A 374 -8.77 24.47 -7.32
C ARG A 374 -9.17 23.30 -6.42
N ALA A 375 -10.38 22.76 -6.60
CA ALA A 375 -10.82 21.59 -5.85
C ALA A 375 -9.96 20.36 -6.17
N GLY A 376 -9.62 20.14 -7.44
CA GLY A 376 -8.73 19.06 -7.87
C GLY A 376 -7.33 19.20 -7.28
N GLU A 377 -6.74 20.40 -7.28
CA GLU A 377 -5.41 20.65 -6.68
C GLU A 377 -5.35 20.31 -5.19
N HIS A 378 -6.46 20.46 -4.47
CA HIS A 378 -6.58 20.19 -3.02
C HIS A 378 -7.25 18.84 -2.71
N LEU A 379 -7.45 18.00 -3.73
CA LEU A 379 -8.08 16.71 -3.57
C LEU A 379 -7.22 15.80 -2.71
N ILE A 380 -7.83 15.22 -1.69
CA ILE A 380 -7.14 14.26 -0.80
C ILE A 380 -7.21 12.88 -1.45
N LEU A 381 -6.03 12.35 -1.79
CA LEU A 381 -5.88 10.98 -2.27
C LEU A 381 -5.70 10.01 -1.10
N GLN A 382 -6.01 8.74 -1.34
CA GLN A 382 -5.81 7.65 -0.40
C GLN A 382 -4.33 7.57 0.02
N ASP A 383 -4.10 7.13 1.26
CA ASP A 383 -2.75 6.99 1.80
C ASP A 383 -1.86 6.11 0.90
N GLY A 384 -0.64 6.56 0.62
CA GLY A 384 0.30 5.94 -0.31
C GLY A 384 0.01 6.13 -1.81
N CYS A 385 -1.17 6.63 -2.21
CA CYS A 385 -1.53 6.79 -3.63
C CYS A 385 -0.62 7.81 -4.34
N THR A 386 -0.41 8.99 -3.73
CA THR A 386 0.49 10.02 -4.25
C THR A 386 1.90 9.47 -4.49
N ASP A 387 2.45 8.76 -3.51
CA ASP A 387 3.79 8.17 -3.58
C ASP A 387 3.89 7.17 -4.74
N PHE A 388 2.89 6.28 -4.88
CA PHE A 388 2.84 5.30 -5.96
C PHE A 388 2.93 5.99 -7.33
N PHE A 389 2.04 6.95 -7.62
CA PHE A 389 2.03 7.65 -8.91
C PHE A 389 3.35 8.41 -9.16
N GLN A 390 3.90 9.07 -8.15
CA GLN A 390 5.20 9.75 -8.28
C GLN A 390 6.34 8.78 -8.54
N ASN A 391 6.34 7.61 -7.90
CA ASN A 391 7.41 6.62 -8.05
C ASN A 391 7.30 5.85 -9.36
N VAL A 392 6.10 5.62 -9.89
CA VAL A 392 5.91 5.16 -11.28
C VAL A 392 6.56 6.14 -12.25
N VAL A 393 6.30 7.45 -12.10
CA VAL A 393 6.89 8.49 -12.97
C VAL A 393 8.42 8.50 -12.88
N LYS A 394 8.99 8.44 -11.68
CA LYS A 394 10.46 8.38 -11.48
C LYS A 394 11.09 7.15 -12.12
N LYS A 395 10.38 6.01 -12.13
CA LYS A 395 10.87 4.75 -12.70
C LYS A 395 10.55 4.60 -14.20
N LYS A 396 9.60 5.35 -14.77
CA LYS A 396 9.16 5.26 -16.18
C LYS A 396 10.27 5.50 -17.21
N GLU A 397 11.26 6.35 -16.94
CA GLU A 397 12.38 6.52 -17.87
C GLU A 397 13.29 5.28 -17.96
N LYS A 398 13.29 4.45 -16.90
CA LYS A 398 14.13 3.24 -16.79
C LYS A 398 13.37 1.97 -17.13
N LEU A 399 12.04 2.01 -17.09
CA LEU A 399 11.16 0.85 -17.24
C LEU A 399 10.16 1.09 -18.35
N ASN A 400 9.89 0.06 -19.15
CA ASN A 400 8.87 0.11 -20.18
C ASN A 400 7.48 0.04 -19.51
N MET A 401 6.88 1.19 -19.21
CA MET A 401 5.65 1.30 -18.43
C MET A 401 4.69 2.38 -18.95
N ASP A 402 3.42 2.01 -19.09
CA ASP A 402 2.31 2.94 -19.34
C ASP A 402 1.32 3.00 -18.19
N LEU A 403 0.76 4.18 -17.98
CA LEU A 403 -0.15 4.47 -16.87
C LEU A 403 -1.41 5.13 -17.40
N HIS A 404 -2.56 4.55 -17.04
CA HIS A 404 -3.87 4.96 -17.47
C HIS A 404 -4.80 5.10 -16.26
N VAL A 405 -5.67 6.12 -16.28
CA VAL A 405 -6.81 6.22 -15.36
C VAL A 405 -8.09 6.11 -16.16
N LEU A 406 -8.95 5.16 -15.82
CA LEU A 406 -10.28 4.98 -16.41
C LEU A 406 -11.31 5.32 -15.33
N SER A 407 -12.16 6.33 -15.52
CA SER A 407 -13.10 6.77 -14.48
C SER A 407 -14.42 7.27 -15.05
N TYR A 408 -15.51 7.02 -14.31
CA TYR A 408 -16.85 7.55 -14.59
C TYR A 408 -17.01 9.03 -14.28
N CYS A 409 -16.01 9.66 -13.65
CA CYS A 409 -16.05 11.06 -13.26
C CYS A 409 -16.63 11.93 -14.38
N TRP A 410 -17.52 12.84 -14.00
CA TRP A 410 -18.21 13.67 -14.99
C TRP A 410 -17.30 14.73 -15.62
N CYS A 411 -16.15 15.03 -15.01
CA CYS A 411 -15.27 16.12 -15.42
C CYS A 411 -13.79 15.74 -15.31
N ALA A 412 -13.13 15.59 -16.46
CA ALA A 412 -11.69 15.30 -16.53
C ALA A 412 -10.80 16.39 -15.91
N ASP A 413 -11.22 17.66 -15.91
CA ASP A 413 -10.40 18.75 -15.36
C ASP A 413 -10.16 18.62 -13.86
N LEU A 414 -11.08 17.98 -13.13
CA LEU A 414 -10.87 17.64 -11.72
C LEU A 414 -9.69 16.66 -11.57
N LEU A 415 -9.70 15.57 -12.34
CA LEU A 415 -8.64 14.55 -12.33
C LEU A 415 -7.31 15.13 -12.80
N ARG A 416 -7.31 15.89 -13.90
CA ARG A 416 -6.10 16.55 -14.43
C ARG A 416 -5.46 17.45 -13.37
N SER A 417 -6.27 18.21 -12.64
CA SER A 417 -5.78 19.13 -11.60
C SER A 417 -5.23 18.38 -10.38
N ALA A 418 -5.89 17.29 -9.96
CA ALA A 418 -5.40 16.41 -8.91
C ALA A 418 -4.05 15.76 -9.27
N PHE A 419 -3.94 15.18 -10.47
CA PHE A 419 -2.68 14.56 -10.90
C PHE A 419 -1.60 15.58 -11.29
N SER A 420 -1.99 16.82 -11.59
CA SER A 420 -1.05 17.92 -11.74
C SER A 420 -0.41 18.30 -10.40
N SER A 421 -1.18 18.37 -9.31
CA SER A 421 -0.63 18.66 -7.97
C SER A 421 0.25 17.52 -7.43
N VAL A 422 -0.04 16.28 -7.82
CA VAL A 422 0.82 15.11 -7.58
C VAL A 422 2.13 15.17 -8.39
N GLY A 423 2.13 15.86 -9.53
CA GLY A 423 3.29 15.98 -10.41
C GLY A 423 3.44 14.84 -11.44
N CYS A 424 2.35 14.13 -11.77
CA CYS A 424 2.38 12.98 -12.68
C CYS A 424 1.57 13.16 -13.98
N LEU A 425 0.85 14.28 -14.15
CA LEU A 425 -0.07 14.49 -15.28
C LEU A 425 0.53 14.23 -16.67
N ASN A 426 1.77 14.66 -16.92
CA ASN A 426 2.41 14.50 -18.24
C ASN A 426 2.75 13.05 -18.60
N TYR A 427 2.66 12.14 -17.63
CA TYR A 427 3.01 10.72 -17.79
C TYR A 427 1.79 9.80 -17.64
N LEU A 428 0.62 10.41 -17.42
CA LEU A 428 -0.65 9.75 -17.16
C LEU A 428 -1.65 9.99 -18.28
N ASN A 429 -2.26 8.92 -18.78
CA ASN A 429 -3.35 9.00 -19.74
C ASN A 429 -4.70 8.92 -19.01
N ILE A 430 -5.48 10.00 -19.05
CA ILE A 430 -6.77 10.08 -18.35
C ILE A 430 -7.91 9.85 -19.36
N HIS A 431 -8.76 8.87 -19.09
CA HIS A 431 -9.93 8.51 -19.88
C HIS A 431 -11.19 8.62 -19.03
N THR A 432 -11.95 9.69 -19.25
CA THR A 432 -13.13 10.02 -18.44
C THR A 432 -14.03 10.98 -19.21
N ASN A 433 -15.20 11.35 -18.65
CA ASN A 433 -16.12 12.29 -19.28
C ASN A 433 -15.59 13.73 -19.20
N GLU A 434 -16.18 14.62 -20.00
CA GLU A 434 -15.83 16.05 -19.96
C GLU A 434 -17.09 16.88 -19.74
N PHE A 435 -16.95 18.02 -19.07
CA PHE A 435 -17.98 19.04 -19.12
C PHE A 435 -17.94 19.77 -20.45
N ASN A 436 -19.11 20.22 -20.89
CA ASN A 436 -19.20 21.25 -21.91
C ASN A 436 -19.18 22.63 -21.24
N TYR A 437 -18.38 23.54 -21.79
CA TYR A 437 -18.18 24.87 -21.24
C TYR A 437 -18.65 25.94 -22.21
N GLN A 438 -19.28 26.97 -21.68
CA GLN A 438 -19.37 28.26 -22.34
C GLN A 438 -18.37 29.18 -21.65
N GLU A 439 -17.31 29.54 -22.37
CA GLU A 439 -16.12 30.20 -21.84
C GLU A 439 -15.44 29.38 -20.73
N SER A 440 -15.72 29.65 -19.46
CA SER A 440 -15.16 28.93 -18.31
C SER A 440 -16.23 28.48 -17.31
N ILE A 441 -17.48 28.48 -17.74
CA ILE A 441 -18.64 28.10 -16.94
C ILE A 441 -19.30 26.89 -17.57
N SER A 442 -19.55 25.85 -16.76
CA SER A 442 -20.21 24.63 -17.20
C SER A 442 -21.63 24.93 -17.70
N THR A 443 -21.99 24.39 -18.87
CA THR A 443 -23.36 24.49 -19.38
C THR A 443 -24.32 23.54 -18.65
N GLY A 444 -23.79 22.62 -17.83
CA GLY A 444 -24.52 21.51 -17.21
C GLY A 444 -24.56 20.25 -18.06
N GLU A 445 -24.07 20.30 -19.30
CA GLU A 445 -23.98 19.15 -20.19
C GLU A 445 -22.67 18.38 -19.98
N ILE A 446 -22.74 17.06 -20.09
CA ILE A 446 -21.59 16.15 -19.99
C ILE A 446 -21.36 15.52 -21.36
N VAL A 447 -20.13 15.62 -21.88
CA VAL A 447 -19.65 14.85 -23.00
C VAL A 447 -19.35 13.44 -22.51
N ARG A 448 -20.31 12.55 -22.80
CA ARG A 448 -20.34 11.15 -22.38
C ARG A 448 -19.34 10.30 -23.16
N LYS A 449 -18.17 10.06 -22.59
CA LYS A 449 -17.11 9.21 -23.15
C LYS A 449 -17.04 7.84 -22.47
N MET A 450 -17.32 7.78 -21.16
CA MET A 450 -17.27 6.57 -20.35
C MET A 450 -18.28 6.69 -19.20
N GLU A 451 -19.39 5.96 -19.28
CA GLU A 451 -20.48 6.09 -18.32
C GLU A 451 -20.79 4.79 -17.57
N SER A 452 -20.19 3.67 -17.99
CA SER A 452 -20.63 2.36 -17.54
C SER A 452 -19.50 1.32 -17.49
N PRO A 453 -19.73 0.19 -16.80
CA PRO A 453 -18.75 -0.91 -16.73
C PRO A 453 -18.37 -1.43 -18.12
N MET A 454 -19.34 -1.46 -19.04
CA MET A 454 -19.14 -1.91 -20.42
C MET A 454 -18.28 -0.94 -21.23
N ASP A 455 -18.50 0.37 -21.09
CA ASP A 455 -17.66 1.38 -21.76
C ASP A 455 -16.22 1.33 -21.21
N LYS A 456 -16.06 1.07 -19.92
CA LYS A 456 -14.76 0.96 -19.23
C LYS A 456 -13.93 -0.21 -19.76
N VAL A 457 -14.54 -1.40 -19.83
CA VAL A 457 -13.83 -2.59 -20.34
C VAL A 457 -13.54 -2.50 -21.84
N GLU A 458 -14.41 -1.84 -22.61
CA GLU A 458 -14.14 -1.56 -24.02
C GLU A 458 -12.94 -0.63 -24.19
N ALA A 459 -12.86 0.46 -23.41
CA ALA A 459 -11.72 1.36 -23.41
C ALA A 459 -10.43 0.63 -22.99
N PHE A 460 -10.48 -0.16 -21.93
CA PHE A 460 -9.35 -1.00 -21.47
C PHE A 460 -8.82 -1.91 -22.59
N LYS A 461 -9.71 -2.68 -23.24
CA LYS A 461 -9.36 -3.57 -24.35
C LYS A 461 -8.80 -2.82 -25.57
N SER A 462 -9.41 -1.70 -25.91
CA SER A 462 -8.96 -0.84 -27.02
C SER A 462 -7.53 -0.37 -26.79
N ILE A 463 -7.23 0.15 -25.58
CA ILE A 463 -5.88 0.61 -25.20
C ILE A 463 -4.87 -0.53 -25.36
N LEU A 464 -5.15 -1.71 -24.79
CA LEU A 464 -4.25 -2.86 -24.91
C LEU A 464 -4.05 -3.33 -26.36
N SER A 465 -5.11 -3.36 -27.16
CA SER A 465 -5.01 -3.77 -28.57
C SER A 465 -4.18 -2.80 -29.43
N ASN A 466 -4.17 -1.51 -29.08
CA ASN A 466 -3.44 -0.46 -29.80
C ASN A 466 -1.92 -0.50 -29.53
N LEU A 467 -1.46 -1.20 -28.49
CA LEU A 467 -0.02 -1.34 -28.18
C LEU A 467 0.73 -2.25 -29.17
N GLY A 468 0.01 -2.89 -30.09
CA GLY A 468 0.58 -3.69 -31.19
C GLY A 468 1.03 -5.09 -30.75
N SER A 469 1.09 -6.03 -31.70
CA SER A 469 1.43 -7.44 -31.47
C SER A 469 2.94 -7.73 -31.33
N ASN A 470 3.79 -6.69 -31.29
CA ASN A 470 5.25 -6.84 -31.37
C ASN A 470 5.96 -7.06 -30.02
N GLY A 471 5.24 -7.06 -28.89
CA GLY A 471 5.79 -7.34 -27.57
C GLY A 471 4.77 -8.01 -26.63
N LYS A 472 5.25 -8.82 -25.69
CA LYS A 472 4.42 -9.29 -24.57
C LYS A 472 4.15 -8.07 -23.67
N HIS A 473 2.90 -7.85 -23.29
CA HIS A 473 2.54 -6.89 -22.26
C HIS A 473 2.03 -7.62 -21.03
N LEU A 474 2.14 -6.97 -19.88
CA LEU A 474 1.53 -7.39 -18.63
C LEU A 474 0.60 -6.27 -18.19
N SER A 475 -0.69 -6.58 -18.07
CA SER A 475 -1.71 -5.60 -17.67
C SER A 475 -2.06 -5.73 -16.19
N VAL A 476 -2.06 -4.61 -15.48
CA VAL A 476 -2.51 -4.51 -14.09
C VAL A 476 -3.70 -3.55 -14.04
N TYR A 477 -4.79 -3.95 -13.39
CA TYR A 477 -5.92 -3.04 -13.14
C TYR A 477 -6.17 -2.93 -11.64
N ILE A 478 -6.29 -1.69 -11.14
CA ILE A 478 -6.57 -1.37 -9.74
C ILE A 478 -7.94 -0.70 -9.66
N GLY A 479 -8.83 -1.24 -8.84
CA GLY A 479 -10.18 -0.68 -8.65
C GLY A 479 -10.83 -1.12 -7.35
N ASP A 480 -11.98 -0.57 -7.01
CA ASP A 480 -12.66 -0.83 -5.72
C ASP A 480 -14.16 -1.18 -5.89
N SER A 481 -14.74 -0.99 -7.07
CA SER A 481 -16.19 -1.01 -7.28
C SER A 481 -16.70 -2.14 -8.20
N VAL A 482 -18.02 -2.38 -8.19
CA VAL A 482 -18.68 -3.31 -9.14
C VAL A 482 -18.44 -2.87 -10.58
N GLY A 483 -18.31 -1.55 -10.82
CA GLY A 483 -18.04 -1.00 -12.14
C GLY A 483 -16.67 -1.37 -12.71
N ASP A 484 -15.73 -1.72 -11.86
CA ASP A 484 -14.38 -2.13 -12.24
C ASP A 484 -14.27 -3.62 -12.57
N LEU A 485 -15.29 -4.41 -12.20
CA LEU A 485 -15.17 -5.87 -12.11
C LEU A 485 -14.75 -6.51 -13.44
N LEU A 486 -15.24 -6.00 -14.57
CA LEU A 486 -14.83 -6.49 -15.90
C LEU A 486 -13.37 -6.17 -16.21
N CYS A 487 -12.91 -4.94 -15.95
CA CYS A 487 -11.52 -4.56 -16.19
C CYS A 487 -10.56 -5.31 -15.25
N LEU A 488 -10.95 -5.45 -13.99
CA LEU A 488 -10.24 -6.26 -12.99
C LEU A 488 -10.05 -7.70 -13.46
N LEU A 489 -11.08 -8.31 -14.04
CA LEU A 489 -11.03 -9.69 -14.52
C LEU A 489 -10.30 -9.85 -15.86
N GLU A 490 -10.36 -8.85 -16.74
CA GLU A 490 -9.67 -8.88 -18.05
C GLU A 490 -8.17 -8.63 -17.92
N ALA A 491 -7.74 -7.86 -16.92
CA ALA A 491 -6.33 -7.63 -16.66
C ALA A 491 -5.60 -8.92 -16.24
N ASP A 492 -4.32 -9.04 -16.60
CA ASP A 492 -3.47 -10.15 -16.19
C ASP A 492 -3.34 -10.23 -14.67
N VAL A 493 -3.39 -9.07 -14.01
CA VAL A 493 -3.47 -8.93 -12.57
C VAL A 493 -4.55 -7.90 -12.20
N GLY A 494 -5.70 -8.38 -11.73
CA GLY A 494 -6.73 -7.53 -11.12
C GLY A 494 -6.52 -7.35 -9.62
N ILE A 495 -6.35 -6.10 -9.18
CA ILE A 495 -6.16 -5.72 -7.78
C ILE A 495 -7.37 -4.92 -7.29
N VAL A 496 -8.08 -5.50 -6.32
CA VAL A 496 -9.16 -4.85 -5.61
C VAL A 496 -8.60 -4.14 -4.38
N ILE A 497 -8.70 -2.82 -4.35
CA ILE A 497 -8.38 -2.04 -3.14
C ILE A 497 -9.66 -1.76 -2.35
N GLY A 498 -9.58 -1.89 -1.02
CA GLY A 498 -10.71 -1.60 -0.13
C GLY A 498 -11.66 -2.80 0.12
N SER A 499 -12.84 -2.48 0.65
CA SER A 499 -13.73 -3.44 1.32
C SER A 499 -15.15 -3.51 0.73
N SER A 500 -15.36 -3.03 -0.50
CA SER A 500 -16.67 -3.01 -1.17
C SER A 500 -17.40 -4.35 -1.07
N THR A 501 -18.53 -4.35 -0.35
CA THR A 501 -19.35 -5.53 -0.12
C THR A 501 -20.11 -5.93 -1.39
N SER A 502 -20.62 -4.95 -2.15
CA SER A 502 -21.34 -5.18 -3.40
C SER A 502 -20.43 -5.80 -4.47
N LEU A 503 -19.19 -5.32 -4.62
CA LEU A 503 -18.20 -5.91 -5.53
C LEU A 503 -18.00 -7.40 -5.21
N ARG A 504 -17.74 -7.71 -3.94
CA ARG A 504 -17.51 -9.09 -3.48
C ARG A 504 -18.75 -9.96 -3.61
N ARG A 505 -19.93 -9.41 -3.33
CA ARG A 505 -21.22 -10.12 -3.46
C ARG A 505 -21.47 -10.50 -4.91
N VAL A 506 -21.40 -9.53 -5.83
CA VAL A 506 -21.57 -9.77 -7.27
C VAL A 506 -20.51 -10.75 -7.77
N GLY A 507 -19.22 -10.48 -7.53
CA GLY A 507 -18.13 -11.34 -8.00
C GLY A 507 -18.28 -12.80 -7.55
N LYS A 508 -18.55 -13.05 -6.26
CA LYS A 508 -18.73 -14.42 -5.75
C LYS A 508 -19.90 -15.13 -6.41
N GLN A 509 -21.00 -14.43 -6.64
CA GLN A 509 -22.18 -14.99 -7.30
C GLN A 509 -21.86 -15.53 -8.72
N PHE A 510 -20.84 -14.97 -9.38
CA PHE A 510 -20.32 -15.41 -10.68
C PHE A 510 -19.04 -16.25 -10.59
N GLY A 511 -18.71 -16.79 -9.41
CA GLY A 511 -17.58 -17.70 -9.21
C GLY A 511 -16.20 -17.01 -9.15
N VAL A 512 -16.15 -15.69 -8.90
CA VAL A 512 -14.89 -14.96 -8.69
C VAL A 512 -14.32 -15.23 -7.30
N SER A 513 -13.05 -15.57 -7.24
CA SER A 513 -12.28 -15.76 -6.02
C SER A 513 -11.52 -14.49 -5.63
N PHE A 514 -11.69 -14.05 -4.39
CA PHE A 514 -10.98 -12.91 -3.83
C PHE A 514 -9.91 -13.40 -2.86
N ILE A 515 -8.64 -13.14 -3.17
CA ILE A 515 -7.50 -13.64 -2.40
C ILE A 515 -6.65 -12.46 -1.95
N PRO A 516 -6.22 -12.37 -0.67
CA PRO A 516 -5.28 -11.33 -0.26
C PRO A 516 -4.01 -11.35 -1.13
N LEU A 517 -3.52 -10.16 -1.51
CA LEU A 517 -2.47 -10.01 -2.52
C LEU A 517 -1.21 -10.81 -2.17
N PHE A 518 -0.68 -10.67 -0.96
CA PHE A 518 0.54 -11.38 -0.54
C PHE A 518 0.40 -12.92 -0.55
N PRO A 519 -0.59 -13.56 0.11
CA PRO A 519 -0.82 -15.00 -0.03
C PRO A 519 -1.03 -15.46 -1.48
N GLY A 520 -1.73 -14.66 -2.29
CA GLY A 520 -1.91 -14.91 -3.71
C GLY A 520 -0.59 -14.91 -4.48
N LEU A 521 0.28 -13.95 -4.19
CA LEU A 521 1.62 -13.81 -4.74
C LEU A 521 2.53 -15.00 -4.37
N VAL A 522 2.51 -15.43 -3.10
CA VAL A 522 3.24 -16.60 -2.61
C VAL A 522 2.81 -17.86 -3.36
N ASN A 523 1.50 -18.04 -3.57
CA ASN A 523 0.99 -19.16 -4.36
C ASN A 523 1.43 -19.10 -5.83
N LYS A 524 1.53 -17.91 -6.42
CA LYS A 524 2.08 -17.74 -7.77
C LYS A 524 3.57 -18.06 -7.79
N GLN A 525 4.36 -17.62 -6.81
CA GLN A 525 5.77 -17.98 -6.71
C GLN A 525 5.98 -19.51 -6.68
N ARG A 526 5.14 -20.27 -5.96
CA ARG A 526 5.19 -21.75 -5.94
C ARG A 526 4.95 -22.41 -7.30
N GLN A 527 4.23 -21.74 -8.19
CA GLN A 527 3.87 -22.23 -9.52
C GLN A 527 4.91 -21.88 -10.59
N ILE A 528 5.93 -21.07 -10.26
CA ILE A 528 7.05 -20.82 -11.18
C ILE A 528 7.80 -22.14 -11.39
N ASN A 529 7.62 -22.71 -12.57
CA ASN A 529 8.48 -23.75 -13.13
C ASN A 529 9.39 -23.02 -14.13
N GLY A 530 10.72 -23.12 -14.02
CA GLY A 530 11.74 -22.32 -14.73
C GLY A 530 11.74 -22.34 -16.28
N LYS A 531 10.58 -22.20 -16.92
CA LYS A 531 10.31 -22.03 -18.34
C LYS A 531 9.33 -20.85 -18.51
N ASP A 532 9.83 -19.79 -19.15
CA ASP A 532 9.28 -18.49 -19.59
C ASP A 532 7.79 -18.36 -20.01
N SER A 533 6.83 -18.93 -19.28
CA SER A 533 5.41 -18.58 -19.42
C SER A 533 5.03 -17.51 -18.40
N CYS A 534 4.44 -16.40 -18.86
CA CYS A 534 3.84 -15.41 -17.97
C CYS A 534 2.80 -16.11 -17.08
N ILE A 535 3.04 -16.04 -15.76
CA ILE A 535 2.26 -16.73 -14.74
C ILE A 535 0.94 -16.02 -14.41
N TRP A 536 0.88 -14.75 -14.80
CA TRP A 536 -0.28 -13.88 -14.71
C TRP A 536 -1.09 -14.02 -15.99
N LYS A 537 -2.41 -14.12 -15.84
CA LYS A 537 -3.33 -14.33 -16.95
C LYS A 537 -4.67 -13.71 -16.60
N GLY A 538 -5.18 -12.90 -17.52
CA GLY A 538 -6.54 -12.41 -17.46
C GLY A 538 -7.56 -13.56 -17.52
N LEU A 539 -8.78 -13.25 -17.11
CA LEU A 539 -9.94 -14.16 -17.10
C LEU A 539 -9.71 -15.45 -16.29
N SER A 540 -8.85 -15.39 -15.28
CA SER A 540 -8.60 -16.53 -14.37
C SER A 540 -9.71 -16.73 -13.32
N GLY A 541 -10.60 -15.74 -13.16
CA GLY A 541 -11.59 -15.72 -12.09
C GLY A 541 -11.00 -15.42 -10.70
N VAL A 542 -9.73 -15.03 -10.62
CA VAL A 542 -9.04 -14.67 -9.37
C VAL A 542 -8.73 -13.18 -9.35
N LEU A 543 -9.15 -12.51 -8.30
CA LEU A 543 -8.83 -11.12 -8.01
C LEU A 543 -8.05 -11.01 -6.69
N TYR A 544 -7.04 -10.15 -6.69
CA TYR A 544 -6.16 -9.95 -5.54
C TYR A 544 -6.64 -8.76 -4.72
N THR A 545 -6.73 -8.90 -3.40
CA THR A 545 -7.25 -7.84 -2.54
C THR A 545 -6.17 -7.24 -1.66
N THR A 546 -6.19 -5.92 -1.51
CA THR A 546 -5.30 -5.17 -0.62
C THR A 546 -6.07 -4.06 0.10
N SER A 547 -5.53 -3.60 1.23
CA SER A 547 -6.03 -2.44 1.96
C SER A 547 -5.17 -1.19 1.80
N SER A 548 -4.06 -1.22 1.05
CA SER A 548 -3.17 -0.06 0.95
C SER A 548 -2.46 0.05 -0.39
N TRP A 549 -2.22 1.29 -0.82
CA TRP A 549 -1.38 1.57 -1.99
C TRP A 549 0.07 1.16 -1.77
N SER A 550 0.55 1.10 -0.53
CA SER A 550 1.90 0.62 -0.20
C SER A 550 2.13 -0.83 -0.60
N GLU A 551 1.12 -1.72 -0.45
CA GLU A 551 1.23 -3.10 -0.93
C GLU A 551 1.26 -3.18 -2.46
N ILE A 552 0.44 -2.36 -3.13
CA ILE A 552 0.43 -2.24 -4.59
C ILE A 552 1.80 -1.76 -5.10
N GLU A 553 2.34 -0.72 -4.46
CA GLU A 553 3.65 -0.17 -4.78
C GLU A 553 4.76 -1.20 -4.60
N ALA A 554 4.79 -1.89 -3.45
CA ALA A 554 5.80 -2.90 -3.17
C ALA A 554 5.71 -4.10 -4.12
N PHE A 555 4.49 -4.52 -4.48
CA PHE A 555 4.28 -5.59 -5.45
C PHE A 555 4.70 -5.21 -6.88
N ILE A 556 4.33 -4.01 -7.34
CA ILE A 556 4.57 -3.61 -8.73
C ILE A 556 6.00 -3.09 -8.92
N LEU A 557 6.42 -2.14 -8.08
CA LEU A 557 7.66 -1.37 -8.24
C LEU A 557 8.81 -1.92 -7.39
N GLY A 558 8.51 -2.64 -6.30
CA GLY A 558 9.52 -3.07 -5.33
C GLY A 558 10.11 -1.89 -4.56
N THR A 559 11.18 -2.19 -3.82
CA THR A 559 11.90 -1.22 -2.97
C THR A 559 12.63 -0.12 -3.74
#